data_AF-A0A377W7K9-F1
#
_entry.id   AF-A0A377W7K9-F1
#
_cell.length_a   1.000
_cell.length_b   1.000
_cell.length_c   1.000
_cell.angle_alpha   90.00
_cell.angle_beta   90.00
_cell.angle_gamma   90.00
#
_symmetry.space_group_name_H-M   'P 1'
#
loop_
_entity.id
_entity.type
_entity.pdbx_description
1 polymer ?
#
loop_
_entity_poly.entity_id
_entity_poly.type
_entity_poly.pdbx_seq_one_letter_code
_entity_poly.pdbx_strand_id
1 'polypeptide(L)'
;MLKHMEKLAELKRAKLLALSLLLIAAAIFITTLALPPSPWVGALKAISEAAMVGALADWFAVVALFRRIPLPFVARHTAIIPRNKDRIADNLGRFVEEKFP
;
A
#
# COMPACT_ATOMS: atom_id res chain seq x y z
N MET A 1 0.72 -27.31 -9.70
CA MET A 1 1.10 -27.23 -8.27
C MET A 1 2.44 -26.52 -8.05
N LEU A 2 3.54 -26.93 -8.70
CA LEU A 2 4.86 -26.26 -8.60
C LEU A 2 4.83 -24.74 -8.89
N LYS A 3 4.18 -24.33 -9.98
CA LYS A 3 4.08 -22.92 -10.41
C LYS A 3 3.43 -21.99 -9.37
N HIS A 4 2.50 -22.52 -8.56
CA HIS A 4 1.85 -21.74 -7.51
C HIS A 4 2.77 -21.55 -6.30
N MET A 5 3.57 -22.56 -5.95
CA MET A 5 4.53 -22.49 -4.84
C MET A 5 5.67 -21.52 -5.13
N GLU A 6 6.16 -21.47 -6.38
CA GLU A 6 7.14 -20.46 -6.82
C GLU A 6 6.58 -19.04 -6.70
N LYS A 7 5.35 -18.81 -7.19
CA LYS A 7 4.68 -17.51 -7.10
C LYS A 7 4.53 -17.04 -5.65
N LEU A 8 4.15 -17.95 -4.75
CA LEU A 8 4.02 -17.64 -3.32
C LEU A 8 5.38 -17.30 -2.68
N ALA A 9 6.45 -17.97 -3.08
CA ALA A 9 7.81 -17.68 -2.61
C ALA A 9 8.31 -16.32 -3.10
N GLU A 10 8.08 -15.98 -4.39
CA GLU A 10 8.41 -14.66 -4.94
C GLU A 10 7.66 -13.53 -4.23
N LEU A 11 6.34 -13.70 -4.01
CA LEU A 11 5.53 -12.72 -3.30
C LEU A 11 6.00 -12.51 -1.85
N LYS A 12 6.38 -13.60 -1.15
CA LYS A 12 6.96 -13.50 0.20
C LYS A 12 8.27 -12.74 0.19
N ARG A 13 9.16 -12.99 -0.78
CA ARG A 13 10.44 -12.26 -0.91
C ARG A 13 10.22 -10.78 -1.18
N ALA A 14 9.35 -10.42 -2.12
CA ALA A 14 9.04 -9.03 -2.43
C ALA A 14 8.49 -8.27 -1.21
N LYS A 15 7.57 -8.90 -0.47
CA LYS A 15 7.03 -8.33 0.78
C LYS A 15 8.11 -8.15 1.84
N LEU A 16 9.00 -9.14 2.00
CA LEU A 16 10.10 -9.08 2.96
C LEU A 16 11.09 -7.97 2.60
N LEU A 17 11.41 -7.79 1.32
CA LEU A 17 12.29 -6.72 0.83
C LEU A 17 11.69 -5.34 1.06
N ALA A 18 10.40 -5.15 0.74
CA ALA A 18 9.71 -3.90 1.01
C ALA A 18 9.70 -3.57 2.51
N LEU A 19 9.42 -4.57 3.36
CA LEU A 19 9.45 -4.41 4.81
C LEU A 19 10.86 -4.11 5.33
N SER A 20 11.89 -4.78 4.82
CA SER A 20 13.26 -4.56 5.26
C SER A 20 13.76 -3.16 4.88
N LEU A 21 13.43 -2.67 3.68
CA LEU A 21 13.74 -1.30 3.27
C LEU A 21 13.06 -0.27 4.18
N LEU A 22 11.80 -0.51 4.55
CA LEU A 22 11.08 0.35 5.49
C LEU A 22 11.74 0.36 6.88
N LEU A 23 12.11 -0.81 7.40
CA LEU A 23 12.80 -0.91 8.69
C LEU A 23 14.17 -0.24 8.68
N ILE A 24 14.92 -0.33 7.58
CA ILE A 24 16.19 0.38 7.42
C ILE A 24 15.97 1.90 7.44
N ALA A 25 14.99 2.41 6.70
CA ALA A 25 14.66 3.84 6.71
C ALA A 25 14.25 4.33 8.12
N ALA A 26 13.43 3.55 8.83
CA ALA A 26 13.05 3.85 10.22
C ALA A 26 14.26 3.83 11.16
N ALA A 27 15.17 2.86 11.02
CA ALA A 27 16.38 2.78 11.83
C ALA A 27 17.32 3.98 11.58
N ILE A 28 17.48 4.42 10.33
CA ILE A 28 18.24 5.62 9.98
C ILE A 28 17.62 6.84 10.66
N PHE A 29 16.29 7.02 10.55
CA PHE A 29 15.58 8.11 11.22
C PHE A 29 15.80 8.11 12.73
N ILE A 30 15.63 6.98 13.40
CA ILE A 30 15.84 6.86 14.85
C ILE A 30 17.29 7.19 15.21
N THR A 31 18.25 6.73 14.42
CA THR A 31 19.66 7.04 14.61
C THR A 31 19.90 8.54 14.49
N THR A 32 19.28 9.24 13.52
CA THR A 32 19.42 10.70 13.40
C THR A 32 18.86 11.48 14.60
N LEU A 33 17.95 10.91 15.38
CA LEU A 33 17.43 11.57 16.59
C LEU A 33 18.43 11.57 17.74
N ALA A 34 19.36 10.62 17.76
CA ALA A 34 20.40 10.51 18.79
C ALA A 34 21.66 11.34 18.46
N LEU A 35 21.78 11.84 17.22
CA LEU A 35 22.93 12.64 16.80
C LEU A 35 22.72 14.13 17.11
N PRO A 36 23.79 14.88 17.42
CA PRO A 36 23.71 16.32 17.63
C PRO A 36 23.20 17.04 16.36
N PRO A 37 22.37 18.09 16.51
CA PRO A 37 21.77 18.80 15.40
C PRO A 37 22.84 19.50 14.56
N SER A 38 23.12 18.92 13.40
CA SER A 38 23.99 19.44 12.35
C SER A 38 23.17 19.61 11.07
N PRO A 39 23.52 20.55 10.17
CA PRO A 39 22.81 20.72 8.88
C PRO A 39 22.65 19.41 8.10
N TRP A 40 23.67 18.54 8.14
CA TRP A 40 23.64 17.21 7.53
C TRP A 40 22.68 16.24 8.21
N VAL A 41 22.58 16.27 9.54
CA VAL A 41 21.64 15.45 10.32
C VAL A 41 20.21 15.92 10.07
N GLY A 42 19.97 17.23 9.94
CA GLY A 42 18.67 17.79 9.59
C GLY A 42 18.21 17.35 8.19
N ALA A 43 19.09 17.38 7.19
CA ALA A 43 18.78 16.88 5.85
C ALA A 43 18.45 15.39 5.86
N LEU A 44 19.25 14.57 6.55
CA LEU A 44 19.04 13.12 6.64
C LEU A 44 17.73 12.79 7.38
N LYS A 45 17.41 13.55 8.44
CA LYS A 45 16.14 13.46 9.16
C LYS A 45 14.95 13.75 8.24
N ALA A 46 14.99 14.86 7.48
CA ALA A 46 13.92 15.25 6.58
C ALA A 46 13.71 14.22 5.45
N ILE A 47 14.79 13.71 4.85
CA ILE A 47 14.71 12.65 3.84
C ILE A 47 14.10 11.38 4.42
N SER A 48 14.54 10.97 5.62
CA SER A 48 14.03 9.76 6.27
C SER A 48 12.56 9.92 6.69
N GLU A 49 12.16 11.10 7.16
CA GLU A 49 10.77 11.43 7.48
C GLU A 49 9.88 11.38 6.23
N ALA A 50 10.32 11.99 5.12
CA ALA A 50 9.63 11.93 3.85
C ALA A 50 9.50 10.49 3.31
N ALA A 51 10.56 9.69 3.41
CA ALA A 51 10.55 8.28 3.01
C ALA A 51 9.56 7.45 3.85
N MET A 52 9.53 7.68 5.17
CA MET A 52 8.62 6.98 6.08
C MET A 52 7.16 7.34 5.81
N VAL A 53 6.84 8.63 5.65
CA VAL A 53 5.49 9.09 5.30
C VAL A 53 5.07 8.57 3.92
N GLY A 54 5.97 8.59 2.93
CA GLY A 54 5.73 8.06 1.59
C GLY A 54 5.40 6.55 1.61
N ALA A 55 6.16 5.77 2.38
CA ALA A 55 5.90 4.33 2.53
C ALA A 55 4.57 4.04 3.25
N LEU A 56 4.21 4.84 4.26
CA LEU A 56 2.91 4.74 4.92
C LEU A 56 1.76 5.12 3.98
N ALA A 57 1.95 6.13 3.13
CA ALA A 57 0.96 6.56 2.14
C ALA A 57 0.73 5.49 1.07
N ASP A 58 1.80 4.85 0.57
CA ASP A 58 1.71 3.74 -0.37
C ASP A 58 0.97 2.52 0.24
N TRP A 59 1.31 2.17 1.49
CA TRP A 59 0.57 1.14 2.23
C TRP A 59 -0.92 1.49 2.30
N PHE A 60 -1.24 2.73 2.68
CA PHE A 60 -2.62 3.17 2.80
C PHE A 60 -3.36 3.10 1.46
N ALA A 61 -2.73 3.49 0.36
CA ALA A 61 -3.30 3.40 -0.99
C ALA A 61 -3.59 1.95 -1.39
N VAL A 62 -2.64 1.03 -1.18
CA VAL A 62 -2.82 -0.40 -1.49
C VAL A 62 -3.91 -1.01 -0.60
N VAL A 63 -3.92 -0.71 0.70
CA VAL A 63 -4.98 -1.17 1.61
C VAL A 63 -6.33 -0.60 1.21
N ALA A 64 -6.42 0.68 0.84
CA ALA A 64 -7.66 1.29 0.38
C ALA A 64 -8.21 0.65 -0.90
N LEU A 65 -7.31 0.22 -1.80
CA LEU A 65 -7.69 -0.40 -3.07
C LEU A 65 -8.15 -1.85 -2.92
N PHE A 66 -7.54 -2.62 -2.00
CA PHE A 66 -7.73 -4.08 -1.92
C PHE A 66 -8.35 -4.61 -0.62
N ARG A 67 -8.35 -3.84 0.47
CA ARG A 67 -8.92 -4.24 1.76
C ARG A 67 -9.99 -3.24 2.18
N ARG A 68 -11.14 -3.74 2.64
CA ARG A 68 -12.11 -2.88 3.33
C ARG A 68 -11.44 -2.32 4.59
N ILE A 69 -11.18 -1.03 4.59
CA ILE A 69 -10.56 -0.32 5.71
C ILE A 69 -11.53 -0.42 6.90
N PRO A 70 -11.14 -1.02 8.04
CA PRO A 70 -11.99 -1.15 9.23
C PRO A 70 -12.04 0.15 10.07
N LEU A 71 -11.76 1.31 9.48
CA LEU A 71 -11.87 2.63 10.14
C LEU A 71 -13.26 3.21 9.87
N PRO A 72 -14.19 3.19 10.85
CA PRO A 72 -15.60 3.57 10.66
C PRO A 72 -15.81 5.04 10.28
N PHE A 73 -14.82 5.92 10.50
CA PHE A 73 -14.92 7.35 10.20
C PHE A 73 -14.55 7.69 8.75
N VAL A 74 -13.54 7.02 8.18
CA VAL A 74 -13.07 7.25 6.80
C VAL A 74 -13.91 6.47 5.79
N ALA A 75 -14.44 5.30 6.20
CA ALA A 75 -15.30 4.47 5.36
C ALA A 75 -16.61 5.17 4.92
N ARG A 76 -17.05 6.23 5.61
CA ARG A 76 -18.33 6.89 5.35
C ARG A 76 -18.30 7.85 4.15
N HIS A 77 -17.15 8.38 3.77
CA HIS A 77 -17.03 9.36 2.67
C HIS A 77 -16.16 8.90 1.48
N THR A 78 -15.48 7.76 1.60
CA THR A 78 -14.68 7.16 0.51
C THR A 78 -15.30 5.87 -0.07
N ALA A 79 -16.58 5.62 0.21
CA ALA A 79 -17.30 4.40 -0.23
C ALA A 79 -18.16 4.57 -1.48
N ILE A 80 -17.87 5.55 -2.36
CA ILE A 80 -18.60 5.68 -3.63
C ILE A 80 -18.20 4.58 -4.63
N ILE A 81 -16.93 4.17 -4.65
CA ILE A 81 -16.39 3.21 -5.64
C ILE A 81 -16.74 1.73 -5.37
N PRO A 82 -16.77 1.22 -4.11
CA PRO A 82 -17.14 -0.18 -3.86
C PRO A 82 -18.65 -0.45 -4.02
N ARG A 83 -19.51 0.56 -3.80
CA ARG A 83 -20.97 0.38 -3.78
C ARG A 83 -21.58 0.12 -5.17
N ASN A 84 -20.88 0.51 -6.25
CA ASN A 84 -21.35 0.33 -7.62
C ASN A 84 -20.59 -0.74 -8.42
N LYS A 85 -19.56 -1.39 -7.86
CA LYS A 85 -18.78 -2.42 -8.56
C LYS A 85 -19.66 -3.61 -8.97
N ASP A 86 -20.53 -4.06 -8.09
CA ASP A 86 -21.45 -5.17 -8.37
C ASP A 86 -22.45 -4.80 -9.48
N ARG A 87 -22.95 -3.56 -9.47
CA ARG A 87 -23.87 -3.05 -10.50
C ARG A 87 -23.20 -2.90 -11.88
N ILE A 88 -21.92 -2.53 -11.92
CA ILE A 88 -21.15 -2.43 -13.17
C ILE A 88 -20.82 -3.84 -13.70
N ALA A 89 -20.49 -4.80 -12.82
CA ALA A 89 -20.27 -6.19 -13.19
C ALA A 89 -21.55 -6.84 -13.77
N ASP A 90 -22.70 -6.64 -13.12
CA ASP A 90 -23.99 -7.17 -13.59
C ASP A 90 -24.43 -6.58 -14.93
N ASN A 91 -24.19 -5.29 -15.15
CA ASN A 91 -24.55 -4.64 -16.42
C ASN A 91 -23.59 -5.03 -17.55
N LEU A 92 -22.30 -5.24 -17.26
CA LEU A 92 -21.33 -5.69 -18.25
C LEU A 92 -21.58 -7.15 -18.63
N GLY A 93 -21.93 -8.01 -17.66
CA GLY A 93 -22.31 -9.40 -17.91
C GLY A 93 -23.52 -9.51 -18.85
N ARG A 94 -24.59 -8.76 -18.57
CA ARG A 94 -25.77 -8.68 -19.45
C ARG A 94 -25.45 -8.13 -20.84
N PHE A 95 -24.59 -7.11 -20.94
CA PHE A 95 -24.22 -6.56 -22.24
C PHE A 95 -23.43 -7.55 -23.11
N VAL A 96 -22.55 -8.36 -22.51
CA VAL A 96 -21.81 -9.41 -23.25
C VAL A 96 -22.77 -10.52 -23.70
N GLU A 97 -23.69 -10.94 -22.84
CA GLU A 97 -24.73 -11.94 -23.16
C GLU A 97 -25.68 -11.45 -24.28
N GLU A 98 -26.04 -10.16 -24.28
CA GLU A 98 -26.91 -9.57 -25.32
C GLU A 98 -26.19 -9.28 -26.65
N LYS A 99 -24.89 -8.99 -26.64
CA LYS A 99 -24.13 -8.60 -27.85
C LYS A 99 -23.37 -9.75 -28.49
N PHE A 100 -23.07 -10.80 -27.74
CA PHE A 100 -22.34 -11.98 -28.21
C PHE A 100 -23.07 -13.25 -27.76
N PRO A 101 -24.19 -13.60 -28.42
CA PRO A 101 -24.83 -14.90 -28.25
C PRO A 101 -23.95 -16.05 -28.78
#